data_AF-A0A260Z2T1-F1
#
_entry.id   AF-A0A260Z2T1-F1
#
_cell.length_a   1.000
_cell.length_b   1.000
_cell.length_c   1.000
_cell.angle_alpha   90.00
_cell.angle_beta   90.00
_cell.angle_gamma   90.00
#
_symmetry.space_group_name_H-M   'P 1'
#
loop_
_entity.id
_entity.type
_entity.pdbx_description
1 polymer ?
#
loop_
_entity_poly.entity_id
_entity_poly.type
_entity_poly.pdbx_seq_one_letter_code
_entity_poly.pdbx_strand_id
1 'polypeptide(L)'
;MVHFDQSVVFSSITSGRGNAGQANYGWSNSTMERMIDQRRADGFPGIAIQLGAIGDIGVILENMGDNNTVVGGTLPQRMPSCLSSLDNFLSWNHPSVSSFIKADMGAKKSAGGGGNFYSSNLRSYETVAFTCMAMYSKFLMADKYKPERKFRGHITLIRAEQGAAREEDVGRDYGISQVSDDSNVHVVEGDHDTFVQGKSSAKTVSIINSIILNK
;
A
#
# COMPACT_ATOMS: atom_id res chain seq x y z
N MET A 1 -1.47 -36.90 11.23
CA MET A 1 -1.42 -35.45 11.51
C MET A 1 0.02 -35.02 11.26
N VAL A 2 0.29 -34.24 10.21
CA VAL A 2 1.67 -33.83 9.86
C VAL A 2 2.07 -32.73 10.85
N HIS A 3 2.99 -33.02 11.76
CA HIS A 3 3.61 -32.00 12.61
C HIS A 3 4.58 -31.20 11.74
N PHE A 4 4.30 -29.91 11.53
CA PHE A 4 5.29 -28.99 10.98
C PHE A 4 6.17 -28.50 12.13
N ASP A 5 7.47 -28.73 12.02
CA ASP A 5 8.44 -28.30 13.04
C ASP A 5 8.52 -26.77 13.14
N GLN A 6 8.28 -26.04 12.04
CA GLN A 6 8.25 -24.58 12.01
C GLN A 6 7.45 -24.07 10.80
N SER A 7 6.64 -23.02 11.00
CA SER A 7 5.97 -22.30 9.90
C SER A 7 6.58 -20.91 9.74
N VAL A 8 7.13 -20.61 8.58
CA VAL A 8 7.76 -19.32 8.27
C VAL A 8 6.95 -18.63 7.18
N VAL A 9 6.56 -17.37 7.40
CA VAL A 9 5.96 -16.52 6.36
C VAL A 9 6.84 -15.32 6.11
N PHE A 10 7.13 -15.05 4.83
CA PHE A 10 7.79 -13.83 4.42
C PHE A 10 6.74 -12.73 4.27
N SER A 11 6.86 -11.72 5.13
CA SER A 11 6.09 -10.49 5.12
C SER A 11 6.94 -9.36 4.52
N SER A 12 6.41 -8.14 4.48
CA SER A 12 7.12 -6.96 4.00
C SER A 12 7.03 -5.82 5.01
N ILE A 13 8.07 -4.98 5.08
CA ILE A 13 8.02 -3.73 5.87
C ILE A 13 6.84 -2.82 5.48
N THR A 14 6.25 -3.01 4.29
CA THR A 14 5.03 -2.33 3.86
C THR A 14 3.84 -2.59 4.79
N SER A 15 3.77 -3.75 5.47
CA SER A 15 2.70 -4.03 6.45
C SER A 15 2.85 -3.17 7.72
N GLY A 16 4.07 -3.05 8.25
CA GLY A 16 4.36 -2.35 9.51
C GLY A 16 4.61 -0.85 9.36
N ARG A 17 5.16 -0.40 8.22
CA ARG A 17 5.53 1.00 7.97
C ARG A 17 4.65 1.70 6.94
N GLY A 18 3.92 0.94 6.12
CA GLY A 18 3.19 1.46 4.97
C GLY A 18 4.10 1.79 3.80
N ASN A 19 3.54 1.68 2.58
CA ASN A 19 4.15 2.19 1.37
C ASN A 19 3.03 2.72 0.45
N ALA A 20 3.25 3.89 -0.15
CA ALA A 20 2.27 4.54 -1.01
C ALA A 20 1.94 3.64 -2.21
N GLY A 21 0.65 3.52 -2.55
CA GLY A 21 0.19 2.66 -3.65
C GLY A 21 0.19 1.15 -3.36
N GLN A 22 0.61 0.70 -2.16
CA GLN A 22 0.73 -0.72 -1.81
C GLN A 22 -0.17 -1.15 -0.63
N ALA A 23 -1.32 -0.51 -0.45
CA ALA A 23 -2.24 -0.81 0.67
C ALA A 23 -2.75 -2.26 0.66
N ASN A 24 -3.08 -2.79 -0.52
CA ASN A 24 -3.47 -4.19 -0.70
C ASN A 24 -2.33 -5.16 -0.31
N TYR A 25 -1.11 -4.87 -0.75
CA TYR A 25 0.08 -5.67 -0.44
C TYR A 25 0.42 -5.63 1.06
N GLY A 26 0.38 -4.46 1.69
CA GLY A 26 0.58 -4.32 3.14
C GLY A 26 -0.45 -5.10 3.95
N TRP A 27 -1.71 -5.13 3.51
CA TRP A 27 -2.79 -5.86 4.17
C TRP A 27 -2.65 -7.38 4.05
N SER A 28 -2.31 -7.91 2.87
CA SER A 28 -2.04 -9.34 2.69
C SER A 28 -0.92 -9.82 3.61
N ASN A 29 0.15 -9.02 3.69
CA ASN A 29 1.29 -9.28 4.57
C ASN A 29 0.89 -9.22 6.06
N SER A 30 0.14 -8.20 6.47
CA SER A 30 -0.38 -8.09 7.85
C SER A 30 -1.31 -9.26 8.22
N THR A 31 -2.12 -9.74 7.27
CA THR A 31 -2.99 -10.91 7.48
C THR A 31 -2.16 -12.16 7.78
N MET A 32 -1.09 -12.42 7.03
CA MET A 32 -0.17 -13.54 7.31
C MET A 32 0.50 -13.40 8.69
N GLU A 33 0.87 -12.20 9.11
CA GLU A 33 1.42 -11.95 10.45
C GLU A 33 0.41 -12.29 11.56
N ARG A 34 -0.87 -11.94 11.38
CA ARG A 34 -1.93 -12.29 12.35
C ARG A 34 -2.20 -13.79 12.39
N MET A 35 -2.11 -14.48 11.25
CA MET A 35 -2.21 -15.94 11.21
C MET A 35 -1.09 -16.61 12.01
N ILE A 36 0.14 -16.07 11.96
CA ILE A 36 1.25 -16.55 12.80
C ILE A 36 1.01 -16.27 14.28
N ASP A 37 0.50 -15.09 14.64
CA ASP A 37 0.17 -14.77 16.03
C ASP A 37 -0.89 -15.73 16.59
N GLN A 38 -1.97 -15.99 15.84
CA GLN A 38 -3.00 -16.94 16.25
C GLN A 38 -2.43 -18.36 16.36
N ARG A 39 -1.63 -18.79 15.38
CA ARG A 39 -0.98 -20.11 15.39
C ARG A 39 -0.12 -20.30 16.64
N ARG A 40 0.60 -19.26 17.08
CA ARG A 40 1.39 -19.29 18.31
C ARG A 40 0.55 -19.26 19.57
N ALA A 41 -0.57 -18.54 19.57
CA ALA A 41 -1.54 -18.59 20.65
C ALA A 41 -2.13 -20.01 20.83
N ASP A 42 -2.29 -20.74 19.73
CA ASP A 42 -2.74 -22.14 19.71
C ASP A 42 -1.62 -23.15 20.08
N GLY A 43 -0.42 -22.66 20.46
CA GLY A 43 0.70 -23.49 20.90
C GLY A 43 1.57 -24.07 19.78
N PHE A 44 1.37 -23.63 18.53
CA PHE A 44 2.15 -24.10 17.38
C PHE A 44 3.27 -23.13 17.00
N PRO A 45 4.43 -23.63 16.52
CA PRO A 45 5.53 -22.79 16.10
C PRO A 45 5.18 -21.99 14.83
N GLY A 46 5.60 -20.73 14.82
CA GLY A 46 5.38 -19.81 13.71
C GLY A 46 6.25 -18.56 13.82
N ILE A 47 6.67 -18.02 12.67
CA ILE A 47 7.36 -16.73 12.58
C ILE A 47 6.98 -15.99 11.29
N ALA A 48 6.71 -14.70 11.41
CA ALA A 48 6.55 -13.77 10.28
C ALA A 48 7.76 -12.84 10.18
N ILE A 49 8.34 -12.72 8.98
CA ILE A 49 9.56 -11.94 8.75
C ILE A 49 9.24 -10.78 7.82
N GLN A 50 9.16 -9.56 8.34
CA GLN A 50 8.97 -8.33 7.55
C GLN A 50 10.27 -7.93 6.86
N LEU A 51 10.36 -8.24 5.57
CA LEU A 51 11.52 -7.92 4.74
C LEU A 51 11.42 -6.53 4.11
N GLY A 52 12.55 -5.81 4.12
CA GLY A 52 12.76 -4.62 3.32
C GLY A 52 13.00 -4.94 1.84
N ALA A 53 13.54 -3.97 1.09
CA ALA A 53 14.01 -4.24 -0.26
C ALA A 53 15.06 -5.37 -0.23
N ILE A 54 14.94 -6.34 -1.15
CA ILE A 54 15.89 -7.45 -1.31
C ILE A 54 16.77 -7.17 -2.52
N GLY A 55 18.07 -7.35 -2.35
CA GLY A 55 19.08 -7.22 -3.39
C GLY A 55 19.51 -8.55 -3.97
N ASP A 56 20.38 -8.49 -4.98
CA ASP A 56 20.97 -9.61 -5.74
C ASP A 56 20.01 -10.43 -6.61
N ILE A 57 18.73 -10.51 -6.25
CA ILE A 57 17.67 -11.20 -7.01
C ILE A 57 16.30 -10.55 -6.77
N GLY A 58 15.31 -10.91 -7.59
CA GLY A 58 13.90 -10.58 -7.39
C GLY A 58 13.50 -9.21 -7.93
N VAL A 59 12.29 -8.79 -7.55
CA VAL A 59 11.55 -7.69 -8.21
C VAL A 59 12.31 -6.37 -8.27
N ILE A 60 13.12 -6.04 -7.25
CA ILE A 60 13.87 -4.79 -7.22
C ILE A 60 14.96 -4.79 -8.28
N LEU A 61 15.73 -5.87 -8.38
CA LEU A 61 16.79 -6.00 -9.38
C LEU A 61 16.21 -6.11 -10.80
N GLU A 62 15.06 -6.76 -10.95
CA GLU A 62 14.42 -6.99 -12.26
C GLU A 62 13.69 -5.76 -12.81
N ASN A 63 13.08 -4.93 -11.93
CA ASN A 63 12.12 -3.91 -12.36
C ASN A 63 12.37 -2.49 -11.82
N MET A 64 13.24 -2.32 -10.81
CA MET A 64 13.38 -1.01 -10.13
C MET A 64 14.79 -0.43 -10.16
N GLY A 65 15.84 -1.25 -10.23
CA GLY A 65 17.21 -0.76 -10.30
C GLY A 65 18.24 -1.78 -9.82
N ASP A 66 19.33 -1.30 -9.25
CA ASP A 66 20.42 -2.13 -8.72
C ASP A 66 20.40 -2.20 -7.18
N ASN A 67 21.42 -2.84 -6.60
CA ASN A 67 21.60 -2.94 -5.15
C ASN A 67 21.85 -1.61 -4.42
N ASN A 68 21.95 -0.48 -5.14
CA ASN A 68 22.16 0.85 -4.59
C ASN A 68 20.90 1.73 -4.70
N THR A 69 19.84 1.21 -5.33
CA THR A 69 18.62 1.97 -5.57
C THR A 69 17.82 2.11 -4.28
N VAL A 70 17.62 3.34 -3.82
CA VAL A 70 16.84 3.61 -2.61
C VAL A 70 15.35 3.40 -2.89
N VAL A 71 14.73 2.45 -2.21
CA VAL A 71 13.31 2.12 -2.33
C VAL A 71 12.64 2.31 -0.97
N GLY A 72 11.65 3.22 -0.90
CA GLY A 72 10.90 3.48 0.33
C GLY A 72 11.77 3.89 1.53
N GLY A 73 12.89 4.59 1.29
CA GLY A 73 13.85 4.98 2.33
C GLY A 73 14.77 3.85 2.81
N THR A 74 14.80 2.71 2.12
CA THR A 74 15.66 1.56 2.41
C THR A 74 16.57 1.23 1.24
N LEU A 75 17.67 0.54 1.52
CA LEU A 75 18.54 -0.05 0.51
C LEU A 75 18.23 -1.54 0.35
N PRO A 76 18.40 -2.10 -0.87
CA PRO A 76 18.29 -3.53 -1.11
C PRO A 76 19.28 -4.31 -0.23
N GLN A 77 18.75 -5.14 0.67
CA GLN A 77 19.54 -6.00 1.53
C GLN A 77 20.14 -7.13 0.69
N ARG A 78 21.47 -7.23 0.71
CA ARG A 78 22.21 -8.28 -0.01
C ARG A 78 21.81 -9.68 0.47
N MET A 79 21.79 -10.66 -0.42
CA MET A 79 21.35 -12.02 -0.11
C MET A 79 22.16 -12.69 1.03
N PRO A 80 23.50 -12.54 1.11
CA PRO A 80 24.25 -13.05 2.26
C PRO A 80 23.79 -12.45 3.60
N SER A 81 23.40 -11.18 3.62
CA SER A 81 22.86 -10.51 4.81
C SER A 81 21.45 -11.00 5.15
N CYS A 82 20.62 -11.28 4.14
CA CYS A 82 19.29 -11.84 4.33
C CYS A 82 19.35 -13.23 4.96
N LEU A 83 20.20 -14.11 4.42
CA LEU A 83 20.40 -15.48 4.93
C LEU A 83 20.96 -15.48 6.36
N SER A 84 21.94 -14.62 6.64
CA SER A 84 22.45 -14.48 8.01
C SER A 84 21.40 -13.93 8.99
N SER A 85 20.51 -13.04 8.54
CA SER A 85 19.37 -12.60 9.35
C SER A 85 18.39 -13.73 9.61
N LEU A 86 18.10 -14.54 8.59
CA LEU A 86 17.20 -15.68 8.69
C LEU A 86 17.70 -16.70 9.72
N ASP A 87 18.99 -17.05 9.69
CA ASP A 87 19.60 -17.96 10.68
C ASP A 87 19.36 -17.47 12.12
N ASN A 88 19.54 -16.17 12.35
CA ASN A 88 19.26 -15.57 13.66
C ASN A 88 17.77 -15.63 14.01
N PHE A 89 16.89 -15.29 13.09
CA PHE A 89 15.45 -15.23 13.34
C PHE A 89 14.84 -16.59 13.66
N LEU A 90 15.32 -17.66 13.01
CA LEU A 90 14.85 -19.01 13.29
C LEU A 90 15.24 -19.50 14.69
N SER A 91 16.29 -18.92 15.29
CA SER A 91 16.69 -19.20 16.67
C SER A 91 15.92 -18.38 17.72
N TRP A 92 15.22 -17.32 17.29
CA TRP A 92 14.53 -16.41 18.21
C TRP A 92 13.11 -16.86 18.49
N ASN A 93 12.68 -16.70 19.75
CA ASN A 93 11.30 -16.98 20.15
C ASN A 93 10.39 -15.75 20.00
N HIS A 94 10.36 -15.16 18.80
CA HIS A 94 9.50 -14.02 18.48
C HIS A 94 8.50 -14.38 17.36
N PRO A 95 7.21 -13.97 17.49
CA PRO A 95 6.19 -14.23 16.48
C PRO A 95 6.42 -13.45 15.18
N SER A 96 6.99 -12.26 15.29
CA SER A 96 7.19 -11.32 14.19
C SER A 96 8.53 -10.61 14.36
N VAL A 97 9.29 -10.54 13.28
CA VAL A 97 10.62 -9.89 13.22
C VAL A 97 10.72 -9.07 11.93
N SER A 98 11.67 -8.14 11.86
CA SER A 98 11.88 -7.33 10.66
C SER A 98 13.37 -7.22 10.32
N SER A 99 13.71 -7.25 9.03
CA SER A 99 15.05 -7.02 8.51
C SER A 99 14.99 -6.09 7.31
N PHE A 100 15.75 -4.99 7.36
CA PHE A 100 15.90 -4.04 6.27
C PHE A 100 17.18 -3.22 6.45
N ILE A 101 17.75 -2.71 5.36
CA ILE A 101 18.87 -1.79 5.40
C ILE A 101 18.35 -0.36 5.29
N LYS A 102 18.63 0.47 6.28
CA LYS A 102 18.28 1.90 6.24
C LYS A 102 19.17 2.60 5.21
N ALA A 103 18.58 3.41 4.33
CA ALA A 103 19.36 4.27 3.46
C ALA A 103 19.91 5.47 4.26
N ASP A 104 21.20 5.78 4.11
CA ASP A 104 21.79 7.00 4.69
C ASP A 104 21.36 8.21 3.85
N MET A 105 20.25 8.81 4.26
CA MET A 105 19.84 10.11 3.76
C MET A 105 20.65 11.16 4.52
N GLY A 106 21.81 11.55 3.98
CA GLY A 106 22.63 12.65 4.55
C GLY A 106 21.73 13.82 4.93
N ALA A 107 22.00 14.45 6.08
CA ALA A 107 21.14 15.46 6.73
C ALA A 107 20.77 16.62 5.81
N LYS A 108 19.76 16.44 4.96
CA LYS A 108 19.08 17.51 4.23
C LYS A 108 17.98 18.01 5.15
N LYS A 109 18.07 19.29 5.52
CA LYS A 109 16.98 20.03 6.17
C LYS A 109 15.72 19.83 5.33
N SER A 110 14.79 19.04 5.86
CA SER A 110 13.46 18.87 5.30
C SER A 110 12.69 20.18 5.52
N ALA A 111 12.68 21.03 4.49
CA ALA A 111 11.70 22.07 4.36
C ALA A 111 10.43 21.45 3.76
N GLY A 112 9.36 21.42 4.55
CA GLY A 112 7.97 21.32 4.07
C GLY A 112 7.51 19.95 3.59
N GLY A 113 6.70 19.27 4.42
CA GLY A 113 6.02 18.03 4.05
C GLY A 113 6.16 16.93 5.09
N GLY A 114 6.15 17.28 6.38
CA GLY A 114 5.99 16.32 7.46
C GLY A 114 4.59 15.72 7.40
N GLY A 115 4.40 14.72 6.53
CA GLY A 115 3.35 13.74 6.74
C GLY A 115 3.61 13.13 8.10
N ASN A 116 2.77 13.49 9.09
CA ASN A 116 2.74 12.79 10.35
C ASN A 116 2.50 11.31 10.03
N PHE A 117 3.57 10.52 10.09
CA PHE A 117 3.52 9.07 10.04
C PHE A 117 2.81 8.63 11.32
N TYR A 118 1.47 8.58 11.25
CA TYR A 118 0.72 7.78 12.19
C TYR A 118 1.18 6.35 11.95
N SER A 119 2.02 5.84 12.85
CA SER A 119 1.92 4.44 13.25
C SER A 119 0.46 4.26 13.65
N SER A 120 -0.39 3.85 12.70
CA SER A 120 -1.69 3.31 12.99
C SER A 120 -1.40 1.99 13.70
N ASN A 121 -1.19 2.14 15.00
CA ASN A 121 -1.23 1.08 15.96
C ASN A 121 -2.61 0.43 15.84
N LEU A 122 -2.75 -0.54 14.93
CA LEU A 122 -3.83 -1.50 14.85
C LEU A 122 -3.74 -2.40 16.10
N ARG A 123 -3.97 -1.80 17.27
CA ARG A 123 -3.75 -2.42 18.58
C ARG A 123 -4.96 -3.21 19.06
N SER A 124 -6.15 -2.96 18.51
CA SER A 124 -7.36 -3.66 18.91
C SER A 124 -7.76 -4.72 17.89
N TYR A 125 -8.12 -5.89 18.40
CA TYR A 125 -8.67 -7.00 17.63
C TYR A 125 -9.85 -6.54 16.76
N GLU A 126 -10.69 -5.67 17.30
CA GLU A 126 -11.89 -5.14 16.63
C GLU A 126 -11.54 -4.27 15.42
N THR A 127 -10.50 -3.44 15.54
CA THR A 127 -10.08 -2.57 14.43
C THR A 127 -9.51 -3.41 13.30
N VAL A 128 -8.69 -4.40 13.63
CA VAL A 128 -8.14 -5.35 12.65
C VAL A 128 -9.26 -6.16 11.99
N ALA A 129 -10.17 -6.72 12.80
CA ALA A 129 -11.31 -7.50 12.30
C ALA A 129 -12.20 -6.66 11.39
N PHE A 130 -12.53 -5.42 11.77
CA PHE A 130 -13.31 -4.50 10.95
C PHE A 130 -12.59 -4.17 9.64
N THR A 131 -11.30 -3.82 9.69
CA THR A 131 -10.51 -3.52 8.47
C THR A 131 -10.44 -4.74 7.56
N CYS A 132 -10.22 -5.93 8.12
CA CYS A 132 -10.20 -7.19 7.36
C CYS A 132 -11.57 -7.47 6.71
N MET A 133 -12.66 -7.33 7.44
CA MET A 133 -14.01 -7.54 6.92
C MET A 133 -14.40 -6.48 5.88
N ALA A 134 -14.03 -5.21 6.08
CA ALA A 134 -14.29 -4.15 5.13
C ALA A 134 -13.52 -4.36 3.82
N MET A 135 -12.24 -4.76 3.91
CA MET A 135 -11.42 -5.01 2.72
C MET A 135 -11.82 -6.30 1.99
N TYR A 136 -12.10 -7.38 2.73
CA TYR A 136 -12.68 -8.60 2.17
C TYR A 136 -14.00 -8.31 1.47
N SER A 137 -14.89 -7.54 2.10
CA SER A 137 -16.15 -7.12 1.49
C SER A 137 -15.90 -6.29 0.24
N LYS A 138 -14.91 -5.38 0.24
CA LYS A 138 -14.54 -4.59 -0.94
C LYS A 138 -14.06 -5.47 -2.10
N PHE A 139 -13.24 -6.49 -1.84
CA PHE A 139 -12.81 -7.45 -2.86
C PHE A 139 -13.94 -8.36 -3.34
N LEU A 140 -14.77 -8.84 -2.42
CA LEU A 140 -15.95 -9.63 -2.75
C LEU A 140 -16.92 -8.83 -3.61
N MET A 141 -17.10 -7.55 -3.30
CA MET A 141 -17.85 -6.62 -4.15
C MET A 141 -17.15 -6.45 -5.49
N ALA A 142 -15.84 -6.19 -5.55
CA ALA A 142 -15.14 -6.04 -6.83
C ALA A 142 -15.20 -7.31 -7.72
N ASP A 143 -15.13 -8.50 -7.14
CA ASP A 143 -15.21 -9.79 -7.84
C ASP A 143 -16.63 -10.13 -8.30
N LYS A 144 -17.63 -9.89 -7.43
CA LYS A 144 -19.03 -10.20 -7.74
C LYS A 144 -19.76 -9.10 -8.50
N TYR A 145 -19.28 -7.86 -8.45
CA TYR A 145 -19.94 -6.72 -9.06
C TYR A 145 -19.87 -6.84 -10.58
N LYS A 146 -20.97 -7.28 -11.15
CA LYS A 146 -21.23 -7.28 -12.59
C LYS A 146 -22.25 -6.20 -12.86
N PRO A 147 -21.86 -5.02 -13.34
CA PRO A 147 -22.80 -3.94 -13.61
C PRO A 147 -23.78 -4.38 -14.71
N GLU A 148 -25.05 -4.53 -14.38
CA GLU A 148 -26.10 -4.87 -15.35
C GLU A 148 -26.69 -3.62 -16.03
N ARG A 149 -26.43 -2.43 -15.46
CA ARG A 149 -26.97 -1.14 -15.91
C ARG A 149 -25.97 -0.04 -15.64
N LYS A 150 -25.96 0.98 -16.50
CA LYS A 150 -25.26 2.24 -16.26
C LYS A 150 -26.06 3.15 -15.33
N PHE A 151 -25.35 3.92 -14.53
CA PHE A 151 -25.91 5.02 -13.75
C PHE A 151 -26.47 6.09 -14.70
N ARG A 152 -27.75 6.46 -14.51
CA ARG A 152 -28.43 7.49 -15.31
C ARG A 152 -28.32 8.85 -14.63
N GLY A 153 -27.11 9.38 -14.57
CA GLY A 153 -26.86 10.71 -14.02
C GLY A 153 -25.47 11.22 -14.40
N HIS A 154 -25.33 12.54 -14.41
CA HIS A 154 -24.07 13.19 -14.73
C HIS A 154 -23.01 12.90 -13.67
N ILE A 155 -21.85 12.37 -14.10
CA ILE A 155 -20.69 12.15 -13.23
C ILE A 155 -19.59 13.15 -13.60
N THR A 156 -19.16 13.95 -12.64
CA THR A 156 -17.97 14.80 -12.83
C THR A 156 -16.78 14.23 -12.05
N LEU A 157 -15.72 13.88 -12.76
CA LEU A 157 -14.43 13.49 -12.17
C LEU A 157 -13.49 14.68 -12.14
N ILE A 158 -12.90 14.94 -10.98
CA ILE A 158 -11.75 15.85 -10.85
C ILE A 158 -10.57 14.97 -10.44
N ARG A 159 -9.54 14.90 -11.29
CA ARG A 159 -8.33 14.12 -11.01
C ARG A 159 -7.08 14.98 -11.04
N ALA A 160 -6.07 14.56 -10.28
CA ALA A 160 -4.72 15.09 -10.37
C ALA A 160 -4.11 14.75 -11.74
N GLU A 161 -3.26 15.65 -12.25
CA GLU A 161 -2.49 15.45 -13.48
C GLU A 161 -1.47 14.34 -13.31
N GLN A 162 -0.76 14.36 -12.18
CA GLN A 162 0.22 13.37 -11.79
C GLN A 162 -0.48 12.29 -10.95
N GLY A 163 -0.23 11.03 -11.27
CA GLY A 163 -0.81 9.90 -10.55
C GLY A 163 0.08 8.67 -10.62
N ALA A 164 -0.09 7.78 -9.64
CA ALA A 164 0.66 6.53 -9.58
C ALA A 164 0.17 5.49 -10.61
N ALA A 165 -1.08 5.61 -11.07
CA ALA A 165 -1.66 4.76 -12.10
C ALA A 165 -1.39 5.36 -13.48
N ARG A 166 -0.85 4.56 -14.40
CA ARG A 166 -0.60 5.01 -15.78
C ARG A 166 -1.94 5.09 -16.52
N GLU A 167 -2.07 6.07 -17.40
CA GLU A 167 -3.29 6.26 -18.20
C GLU A 167 -3.65 5.02 -19.04
N GLU A 168 -2.64 4.24 -19.43
CA GLU A 168 -2.80 2.95 -20.10
C GLU A 168 -3.47 1.86 -19.23
N ASP A 169 -3.34 1.93 -17.91
CA ASP A 169 -3.89 0.94 -16.97
C ASP A 169 -5.33 1.27 -16.56
N VAL A 170 -5.64 2.56 -16.37
CA VAL A 170 -6.92 3.02 -15.78
C VAL A 170 -7.77 3.84 -16.75
N GLY A 171 -7.25 4.22 -17.92
CA GLY A 171 -7.92 5.10 -18.86
C GLY A 171 -7.96 6.57 -18.39
N ARG A 172 -8.30 7.49 -19.31
CA ARG A 172 -8.36 8.94 -19.02
C ARG A 172 -9.40 9.33 -17.98
N ASP A 173 -10.48 8.55 -17.90
CA ASP A 173 -11.66 8.80 -17.09
C ASP A 173 -11.81 7.81 -15.94
N TYR A 174 -10.76 7.01 -15.65
CA TYR A 174 -10.78 5.96 -14.62
C TYR A 174 -11.94 4.97 -14.78
N GLY A 175 -12.36 4.72 -16.03
CA GLY A 175 -13.44 3.78 -16.35
C GLY A 175 -14.84 4.35 -16.14
N ILE A 176 -15.00 5.67 -15.93
CA ILE A 176 -16.32 6.28 -15.70
C ILE A 176 -17.28 6.09 -16.87
N SER A 177 -16.78 6.11 -18.10
CA SER A 177 -17.56 5.83 -19.32
C SER A 177 -18.20 4.44 -19.33
N GLN A 178 -17.64 3.49 -18.57
CA GLN A 178 -18.24 2.15 -18.42
C GLN A 178 -19.46 2.18 -17.48
N VAL A 179 -19.53 3.15 -16.57
CA VAL A 179 -20.57 3.24 -15.53
C VAL A 179 -21.60 4.34 -15.77
N SER A 180 -21.31 5.38 -16.55
CA SER A 180 -22.27 6.41 -16.94
C SER A 180 -22.06 6.84 -18.40
N ASP A 181 -23.14 7.14 -19.09
CA ASP A 181 -23.11 7.72 -20.45
C ASP A 181 -22.93 9.25 -20.42
N ASP A 182 -23.19 9.88 -19.26
CA ASP A 182 -23.07 11.32 -19.07
C ASP A 182 -21.99 11.59 -18.02
N SER A 183 -20.81 12.01 -18.50
CA SER A 183 -19.67 12.29 -17.63
C SER A 183 -18.75 13.38 -18.15
N ASN A 184 -18.04 14.04 -17.24
CA ASN A 184 -17.03 15.04 -17.56
C ASN A 184 -15.79 14.86 -16.67
N VAL A 185 -14.61 15.06 -17.24
CA VAL A 185 -13.32 14.87 -16.54
C VAL A 185 -12.55 16.17 -16.54
N HIS A 186 -12.20 16.65 -15.35
CA HIS A 186 -11.31 17.78 -15.15
C HIS A 186 -9.97 17.32 -14.59
N VAL A 187 -8.88 17.75 -15.23
CA VAL A 187 -7.52 17.50 -14.78
C VAL A 187 -6.97 18.75 -14.10
N VAL A 188 -6.44 18.59 -12.90
CA VAL A 188 -5.85 19.67 -12.09
C VAL A 188 -4.37 19.38 -11.87
N GLU A 189 -3.53 20.40 -12.08
CA GLU A 189 -2.08 20.30 -11.91
C GLU A 189 -1.71 19.90 -10.47
N GLY A 190 -0.78 18.95 -10.37
CA GLY A 190 -0.31 18.38 -9.10
C GLY A 190 -0.47 16.87 -9.04
N ASP A 191 -0.09 16.31 -7.91
CA ASP A 191 -0.31 14.92 -7.49
C ASP A 191 -1.59 14.76 -6.66
N HIS A 192 -1.83 13.54 -6.16
CA HIS A 192 -3.02 13.20 -5.37
C HIS A 192 -3.19 14.02 -4.08
N ASP A 193 -2.15 14.65 -3.56
CA ASP A 193 -2.23 15.50 -2.36
C ASP A 193 -2.33 16.98 -2.73
N THR A 194 -1.49 17.41 -3.68
CA THR A 194 -1.33 18.82 -4.04
C THR A 194 -2.46 19.36 -4.90
N PHE A 195 -3.19 18.53 -5.66
CA PHE A 195 -4.32 19.03 -6.48
C PHE A 195 -5.51 19.53 -5.63
N VAL A 196 -5.62 19.07 -4.38
CA VAL A 196 -6.63 19.49 -3.39
C VAL A 196 -6.07 20.40 -2.30
N GLN A 197 -4.76 20.68 -2.31
CA GLN A 197 -4.08 21.50 -1.30
C GLN A 197 -3.29 22.64 -1.97
N GLY A 198 -2.79 23.59 -1.17
CA GLY A 198 -1.90 24.65 -1.68
C GLY A 198 -2.50 25.48 -2.82
N LYS A 199 -1.66 25.87 -3.79
CA LYS A 199 -2.06 26.78 -4.90
C LYS A 199 -3.03 26.13 -5.88
N SER A 200 -2.94 24.82 -6.12
CA SER A 200 -3.83 24.10 -7.04
C SER A 200 -5.24 23.89 -6.50
N SER A 201 -5.41 23.92 -5.16
CA SER A 201 -6.73 23.82 -4.52
C SER A 201 -7.74 24.85 -5.02
N ALA A 202 -7.30 26.08 -5.35
CA ALA A 202 -8.18 27.13 -5.85
C ALA A 202 -8.86 26.75 -7.18
N LYS A 203 -8.14 26.02 -8.05
CA LYS A 203 -8.69 25.54 -9.33
C LYS A 203 -9.72 24.44 -9.08
N THR A 204 -9.42 23.49 -8.19
CA THR A 204 -10.36 22.44 -7.77
C THR A 204 -11.63 23.02 -7.15
N VAL A 205 -11.49 24.00 -6.24
CA VAL A 205 -12.61 24.71 -5.62
C VAL A 205 -13.43 25.47 -6.66
N SER A 206 -12.79 26.13 -7.62
CA SER A 206 -13.49 26.83 -8.71
C SER A 206 -14.34 25.88 -9.57
N ILE A 207 -13.80 24.70 -9.91
CA ILE A 207 -14.54 23.66 -10.65
C ILE A 207 -15.73 23.16 -9.82
N ILE A 208 -15.54 22.86 -8.53
CA ILE A 208 -16.63 22.40 -7.66
C ILE A 208 -17.72 23.46 -7.56
N ASN A 209 -17.33 24.72 -7.33
CA ASN A 209 -18.29 25.82 -7.23
C ASN A 209 -19.06 26.03 -8.53
N SER A 210 -18.42 25.92 -9.70
CA SER A 210 -19.11 26.04 -10.97
C SER A 210 -20.11 24.91 -11.22
N ILE A 211 -19.80 23.68 -10.76
CA ILE A 211 -20.73 22.53 -10.84
C ILE A 211 -21.93 22.71 -9.91
N ILE A 212 -21.71 23.25 -8.70
CA ILE A 212 -22.78 23.44 -7.71
C ILE A 212 -23.66 24.64 -8.09
N LEU A 213 -23.07 25.74 -8.56
CA LEU A 213 -23.77 26.99 -8.83
C LEU A 213 -24.43 27.06 -10.21
N ASN A 214 -24.03 26.19 -11.17
CA ASN A 214 -24.69 26.07 -12.48
C ASN A 214 -25.72 24.93 -12.54
N LYS A 215 -26.19 24.43 -11.38
CA LYS A 215 -27.39 23.58 -11.28
C LYS A 215 -28.60 24.45 -10.93
#